data_AF-A0A1B2RYV8-F1
#
_entry.id   AF-A0A1B2RYV8-F1
#
_cell.length_a   1.000
_cell.length_b   1.000
_cell.length_c   1.000
_cell.angle_alpha   90.00
_cell.angle_beta   90.00
_cell.angle_gamma   90.00
#
_symmetry.space_group_name_H-M   'P 1'
#
loop_
_entity.id
_entity.type
_entity.pdbx_description
1 polymer ?
#
loop_
_entity_poly.entity_id
_entity_poly.type
_entity_poly.pdbx_seq_one_letter_code
_entity_poly.pdbx_strand_id
1 'polypeptide(L)'
;MTSSNLFGNFELKALKPQNYEEFGYFLAGLIDADGHIRKNGSVVIAFHLKEKSVACYLKKVIGFGSIYKVKNRQAVTYECMNNAGLLKVANFIRNKLKHASKITQFNERLVKRLKCEKTAYTPSNLTKNHWLAGFLQGDGSFNITQHKRSNKLFLETRIAVKIAQKLKDLLTLIQTDFGGKHLVSAIEQIFFI
;
A
#
# COMPACT_ATOMS: atom_id res chain seq x y z
N MET A 1 -6.45 29.85 -39.00
CA MET A 1 -5.85 28.53 -39.20
C MET A 1 -4.94 28.24 -38.01
N THR A 2 -5.23 27.10 -37.36
CA THR A 2 -4.42 26.31 -36.42
C THR A 2 -3.85 27.01 -35.16
N SER A 3 -4.63 26.90 -34.08
CA SER A 3 -4.12 26.88 -32.71
C SER A 3 -3.14 25.71 -32.53
N SER A 4 -1.88 26.02 -32.22
CA SER A 4 -0.87 25.04 -31.83
C SER A 4 -1.26 24.39 -30.50
N ASN A 5 -1.45 23.07 -30.51
CA ASN A 5 -1.62 22.24 -29.32
C ASN A 5 -0.42 22.42 -28.37
N LEU A 6 -0.63 23.15 -27.28
CA LEU A 6 0.35 23.33 -26.19
C LEU A 6 0.23 22.29 -25.07
N PHE A 7 -0.63 21.28 -25.23
CA PHE A 7 -0.67 20.15 -24.31
C PHE A 7 0.15 19.01 -24.91
N GLY A 8 1.46 19.10 -24.72
CA GLY A 8 2.31 17.92 -24.82
C GLY A 8 1.75 16.82 -23.91
N ASN A 9 1.63 15.61 -24.43
CA ASN A 9 1.23 14.43 -23.68
C ASN A 9 2.23 14.14 -22.56
N PHE A 10 2.10 14.82 -21.42
CA PHE A 10 2.72 14.39 -20.18
C PHE A 10 1.85 13.26 -19.62
N GLU A 11 2.15 12.02 -20.02
CA GLU A 11 1.84 10.89 -19.14
C GLU A 11 2.65 11.08 -17.85
N LEU A 12 2.11 11.84 -16.91
CA LEU A 12 2.61 11.92 -15.54
C LEU A 12 2.46 10.52 -14.93
N LYS A 13 3.48 9.67 -15.14
CA LYS A 13 3.59 8.38 -14.48
C LYS A 13 3.96 8.67 -13.03
N ALA A 14 3.15 8.18 -12.10
CA ALA A 14 3.48 8.24 -10.69
C ALA A 14 4.92 7.75 -10.46
N LEU A 15 5.68 8.52 -9.70
CA LEU A 15 7.05 8.17 -9.36
C LEU A 15 7.03 6.85 -8.57
N LYS A 16 7.78 5.88 -9.07
CA LYS A 16 8.01 4.61 -8.37
C LYS A 16 9.13 4.81 -7.35
N PRO A 17 9.26 3.93 -6.33
CA PRO A 17 10.47 3.86 -5.54
C PRO A 17 11.72 3.81 -6.43
N GLN A 18 12.70 4.67 -6.14
CA GLN A 18 13.91 4.89 -6.93
C GLN A 18 15.05 3.94 -6.53
N ASN A 19 15.01 3.40 -5.31
CA ASN A 19 15.98 2.44 -4.81
C ASN A 19 15.32 1.32 -4.00
N TYR A 20 16.12 0.31 -3.63
CA TYR A 20 15.62 -0.86 -2.91
C TYR A 20 15.15 -0.57 -1.48
N GLU A 21 15.66 0.48 -0.85
CA GLU A 21 15.23 0.85 0.50
C GLU A 21 13.82 1.46 0.46
N GLU A 22 13.60 2.39 -0.47
CA GLU A 22 12.28 2.94 -0.76
C GLU A 22 11.29 1.86 -1.19
N PHE A 23 11.72 0.93 -2.04
CA PHE A 23 10.89 -0.21 -2.43
C PHE A 23 10.56 -1.11 -1.24
N GLY A 24 11.49 -1.32 -0.33
CA GLY A 24 11.27 -2.11 0.88
C GLY A 24 10.20 -1.50 1.79
N TYR A 25 10.25 -0.18 2.00
CA TYR A 25 9.20 0.52 2.75
C TYR A 25 7.86 0.49 2.03
N PHE A 26 7.84 0.76 0.73
CA PHE A 26 6.63 0.67 -0.09
C PHE A 26 6.00 -0.73 -0.02
N LEU A 27 6.80 -1.79 -0.20
CA LEU A 27 6.32 -3.17 -0.13
C LEU A 27 5.82 -3.53 1.27
N ALA A 28 6.47 -3.05 2.33
CA ALA A 28 6.04 -3.26 3.71
C ALA A 28 4.67 -2.61 3.98
N GLY A 29 4.47 -1.36 3.56
CA GLY A 29 3.18 -0.67 3.69
C GLY A 29 2.07 -1.37 2.92
N LEU A 30 2.36 -1.82 1.69
CA LEU A 30 1.40 -2.56 0.88
C LEU A 30 1.02 -3.91 1.49
N ILE A 31 1.98 -4.60 2.15
CA ILE A 31 1.70 -5.85 2.86
C ILE A 31 0.89 -5.60 4.14
N ASP A 32 1.16 -4.49 4.84
CA ASP A 32 0.42 -4.09 6.03
C ASP A 32 -1.05 -3.80 5.75
N ALA A 33 -1.37 -3.21 4.59
CA ALA A 33 -2.73 -3.06 4.07
C ALA A 33 -3.30 -4.41 3.56
N ASP A 34 -3.01 -4.77 2.31
CA ASP A 34 -3.70 -5.84 1.58
C ASP A 34 -2.92 -7.17 1.49
N GLY A 35 -1.68 -7.21 1.96
CA GLY A 35 -0.85 -8.42 1.86
C GLY A 35 -1.17 -9.49 2.90
N HIS A 36 -0.81 -10.73 2.62
CA HIS A 36 -0.88 -11.83 3.57
C HIS A 36 0.27 -12.81 3.37
N ILE A 37 0.90 -13.24 4.45
CA ILE A 37 1.89 -14.32 4.43
C ILE A 37 1.15 -15.58 4.84
N ARG A 38 0.76 -16.45 3.89
CA ARG A 38 -0.05 -17.65 4.17
C ARG A 38 0.67 -18.67 5.04
N LYS A 39 -0.06 -19.62 5.64
CA LYS A 39 0.51 -20.68 6.51
C LYS A 39 1.58 -21.53 5.82
N ASN A 40 1.49 -21.71 4.50
CA ASN A 40 2.51 -22.40 3.69
C ASN A 40 3.77 -21.52 3.42
N GLY A 41 3.80 -20.27 3.89
CA GLY A 41 4.90 -19.32 3.72
C GLY A 41 4.84 -18.50 2.42
N SER A 42 3.82 -18.63 1.58
CA SER A 42 3.69 -17.77 0.39
C SER A 42 3.29 -16.34 0.76
N VAL A 43 3.86 -15.35 0.09
CA VAL A 43 3.45 -13.94 0.22
C VAL A 43 2.45 -13.63 -0.88
N VAL A 44 1.28 -13.13 -0.52
CA VAL A 44 0.17 -12.88 -1.44
C VAL A 44 -0.34 -11.46 -1.26
N ILE A 45 -0.57 -10.76 -2.36
CA ILE A 45 -1.16 -9.41 -2.35
C ILE A 45 -2.25 -9.38 -3.43
N ALA A 46 -3.46 -8.98 -3.05
CA ALA A 46 -4.57 -8.82 -3.97
C ALA A 46 -4.65 -7.37 -4.45
N PHE A 47 -5.06 -7.17 -5.69
CA PHE A 47 -5.25 -5.86 -6.30
C PHE A 47 -6.55 -5.86 -7.09
N HIS A 48 -7.14 -4.69 -7.29
CA HIS A 48 -8.18 -4.55 -8.29
C HIS A 48 -7.57 -4.76 -9.70
N LEU A 49 -8.37 -5.23 -10.66
CA LEU A 49 -7.87 -5.54 -12.01
C LEU A 49 -7.27 -4.31 -12.71
N LYS A 50 -7.79 -3.11 -12.41
CA LYS A 50 -7.29 -1.82 -12.92
C LYS A 50 -5.87 -1.49 -12.41
N GLU A 51 -5.42 -2.14 -11.34
CA GLU A 51 -4.13 -1.91 -10.68
C GLU A 51 -3.11 -3.02 -10.99
N LYS A 52 -3.38 -3.84 -12.02
CA LYS A 52 -2.48 -4.92 -12.45
C LYS A 52 -1.04 -4.45 -12.70
N SER A 53 -0.85 -3.19 -13.10
CA SER A 53 0.48 -2.59 -13.29
C SER A 53 1.32 -2.60 -12.01
N VAL A 54 0.71 -2.47 -10.83
CA VAL A 54 1.39 -2.55 -9.52
C VAL A 54 1.86 -3.98 -9.27
N ALA A 55 0.99 -4.98 -9.49
CA ALA A 55 1.38 -6.40 -9.40
C ALA A 55 2.55 -6.74 -10.35
N CYS A 56 2.50 -6.25 -11.59
CA CYS A 56 3.58 -6.41 -12.57
C CYS A 56 4.89 -5.74 -12.10
N TYR A 57 4.79 -4.56 -11.49
CA TYR A 57 5.93 -3.86 -10.91
C TYR A 57 6.58 -4.66 -9.77
N LEU A 58 5.79 -5.19 -8.83
CA LEU A 58 6.30 -6.03 -7.75
C LEU A 58 7.06 -7.25 -8.29
N LYS A 59 6.44 -7.97 -9.23
CA LYS A 59 7.08 -9.12 -9.89
C LYS A 59 8.40 -8.73 -10.57
N LYS A 60 8.43 -7.58 -11.26
CA LYS A 60 9.63 -7.08 -11.94
C LYS A 60 10.77 -6.80 -10.96
N VAL A 61 10.51 -6.10 -9.86
CA VAL A 61 11.55 -5.71 -8.88
C VAL A 61 12.02 -6.90 -8.05
N ILE A 62 11.09 -7.75 -7.60
CA ILE A 62 11.43 -8.97 -6.83
C ILE A 62 12.14 -9.99 -7.75
N GLY A 63 11.76 -10.03 -9.02
CA GLY A 63 12.26 -11.00 -10.02
C GLY A 63 11.62 -12.39 -9.90
N PHE A 64 10.62 -12.55 -9.03
CA PHE A 64 9.92 -13.80 -8.76
C PHE A 64 8.42 -13.56 -8.59
N GLY A 65 7.66 -14.65 -8.57
CA GLY A 65 6.23 -14.64 -8.30
C GLY A 65 5.35 -14.77 -9.55
N SER A 66 4.11 -15.13 -9.30
CA SER A 66 3.08 -15.34 -10.30
C SER A 66 1.99 -14.29 -10.14
N ILE A 67 1.42 -13.89 -11.27
CA ILE A 67 0.30 -12.96 -11.32
C ILE A 67 -0.85 -13.67 -12.01
N TYR A 68 -1.99 -13.81 -11.35
CA TYR A 68 -3.14 -14.50 -11.91
C TYR A 68 -4.44 -13.76 -11.60
N LYS A 69 -5.38 -13.80 -12.54
CA LYS A 69 -6.71 -13.19 -12.39
C LYS A 69 -7.59 -14.08 -11.51
N VAL A 70 -8.34 -13.48 -10.60
CA VAL A 70 -9.33 -14.20 -9.79
C VAL A 70 -10.57 -14.49 -10.62
N LYS A 71 -11.02 -15.74 -10.67
CA LYS A 71 -12.21 -16.15 -11.44
C LYS A 71 -13.43 -15.37 -10.97
N ASN A 72 -14.20 -14.86 -11.91
CA ASN A 72 -15.45 -14.11 -11.69
C ASN A 72 -15.31 -12.87 -10.78
N ARG A 73 -14.11 -12.28 -10.67
CA ARG A 73 -13.88 -11.04 -9.93
C ARG A 73 -13.04 -10.06 -10.74
N GLN A 74 -13.22 -8.77 -10.48
CA GLN A 74 -12.34 -7.71 -10.99
C GLN A 74 -11.08 -7.60 -10.14
N ALA A 75 -10.40 -8.72 -9.91
CA ALA A 75 -9.23 -8.79 -9.05
C ALA A 75 -8.11 -9.59 -9.69
N VAL A 76 -6.88 -9.21 -9.37
CA VAL A 76 -5.65 -9.91 -9.73
C VAL A 76 -4.84 -10.14 -8.47
N THR A 77 -4.13 -11.25 -8.40
CA THR A 77 -3.29 -11.60 -7.25
C THR A 77 -1.85 -11.74 -7.69
N TYR A 78 -0.94 -11.10 -6.95
CA TYR A 78 0.48 -11.43 -6.95
C TYR A 78 0.74 -12.45 -5.85
N GLU A 79 1.40 -13.57 -6.17
CA GLU A 79 1.83 -14.58 -5.22
C GLU A 79 3.30 -14.95 -5.42
N CYS A 80 4.09 -14.83 -4.36
CA CYS A 80 5.46 -15.34 -4.31
C CYS A 80 5.53 -16.59 -3.44
N MET A 81 5.90 -17.72 -4.05
CA MET A 81 6.07 -19.01 -3.38
C MET A 81 7.52 -19.53 -3.51
N ASN A 82 8.31 -19.01 -4.44
CA ASN A 82 9.69 -19.44 -4.66
C ASN A 82 10.59 -19.01 -3.49
N ASN A 83 11.44 -19.89 -2.95
CA ASN A 83 12.28 -19.58 -1.79
C ASN A 83 13.25 -18.41 -2.02
N ALA A 84 13.87 -18.28 -3.20
CA ALA A 84 14.75 -17.16 -3.50
C ALA A 84 13.97 -15.84 -3.59
N GLY A 85 12.77 -15.87 -4.17
CA GLY A 85 11.85 -14.73 -4.16
C GLY A 85 11.39 -14.35 -2.76
N LEU A 86 11.03 -15.34 -1.93
CA LEU A 86 10.62 -15.13 -0.55
C LEU A 86 11.75 -14.58 0.32
N LEU A 87 13.00 -15.00 0.10
CA LEU A 87 14.16 -14.45 0.80
C LEU A 87 14.38 -12.97 0.43
N LYS A 88 14.23 -12.60 -0.85
CA LYS A 88 14.26 -11.19 -1.26
C LYS A 88 13.15 -10.39 -0.59
N VAL A 89 11.90 -10.89 -0.62
CA VAL A 89 10.78 -10.23 0.07
C VAL A 89 11.07 -10.07 1.56
N ALA A 90 11.57 -11.12 2.22
CA ALA A 90 11.89 -11.11 3.63
C ALA A 90 12.94 -10.05 3.97
N ASN A 91 13.99 -9.92 3.15
CA ASN A 91 15.02 -8.91 3.33
C ASN A 91 14.51 -7.49 3.05
N PHE A 92 13.65 -7.30 2.04
CA PHE A 92 13.08 -5.98 1.73
C PHE A 92 12.24 -5.43 2.88
N ILE A 93 11.42 -6.27 3.53
CA ILE A 93 10.42 -5.81 4.52
C ILE A 93 10.86 -5.99 5.98
N ARG A 94 11.99 -6.65 6.24
CA ARG A 94 12.50 -6.85 7.61
C ARG A 94 12.61 -5.52 8.33
N ASN A 95 12.01 -5.44 9.52
CA ASN A 95 11.94 -4.28 10.40
C ASN A 95 11.21 -3.05 9.80
N LYS A 96 10.52 -3.22 8.67
CA LYS A 96 9.76 -2.13 8.01
C LYS A 96 8.25 -2.24 8.22
N LEU A 97 7.73 -3.44 8.49
CA LEU A 97 6.32 -3.68 8.83
C LEU A 97 5.91 -2.94 10.11
N LYS A 98 4.66 -2.47 10.14
CA LYS A 98 4.03 -1.75 11.25
C LYS A 98 2.81 -2.51 11.79
N HIS A 99 2.19 -3.36 10.98
CA HIS A 99 1.02 -4.13 11.43
C HIS A 99 1.47 -5.37 12.23
N ALA A 100 1.08 -5.43 13.51
CA ALA A 100 1.48 -6.51 14.43
C ALA A 100 1.18 -7.92 13.89
N SER A 101 -0.02 -8.15 13.34
CA SER A 101 -0.35 -9.45 12.73
C SER A 101 0.59 -9.86 11.58
N LYS A 102 1.09 -8.92 10.77
CA LYS A 102 1.99 -9.25 9.64
C LYS A 102 3.40 -9.55 10.14
N ILE A 103 3.85 -8.86 11.19
CA ILE A 103 5.09 -9.19 11.93
C ILE A 103 5.01 -10.62 12.48
N THR A 104 3.90 -10.99 13.12
CA THR A 104 3.68 -12.36 13.59
C THR A 104 3.70 -13.37 12.45
N GLN A 105 2.98 -13.09 11.36
CA GLN A 105 2.98 -13.99 10.20
C GLN A 105 4.37 -14.16 9.58
N PHE A 106 5.17 -13.10 9.49
CA PHE A 106 6.55 -13.16 9.03
C PHE A 106 7.38 -14.12 9.91
N ASN A 107 7.35 -13.90 11.23
CA ASN A 107 8.16 -14.65 12.18
C ASN A 107 7.71 -16.10 12.31
N GLU A 108 6.42 -16.38 12.18
CA GLU A 108 5.91 -17.74 12.30
C GLU A 108 6.02 -18.54 11.00
N ARG A 109 6.07 -17.88 9.85
CA ARG A 109 5.88 -18.55 8.54
C ARG A 109 7.09 -18.39 7.63
N LEU A 110 7.65 -17.18 7.48
CA LEU A 110 8.84 -16.97 6.66
C LEU A 110 10.11 -17.41 7.37
N VAL A 111 10.30 -17.05 8.64
CA VAL A 111 11.49 -17.45 9.42
C VAL A 111 11.57 -18.97 9.54
N LYS A 112 10.45 -19.65 9.84
CA LYS A 112 10.43 -21.12 9.92
C LYS A 112 10.79 -21.79 8.59
N ARG A 113 10.33 -21.21 7.47
CA ARG A 113 10.55 -21.76 6.13
C ARG A 113 11.96 -21.49 5.59
N LEU A 114 12.47 -20.29 5.80
CA LEU A 114 13.69 -19.79 5.16
C LEU A 114 14.92 -19.81 6.09
N LYS A 115 14.70 -20.01 7.40
CA LYS A 115 15.73 -19.85 8.45
C LYS A 115 16.42 -18.47 8.41
N CYS A 116 15.68 -17.43 8.01
CA CYS A 116 16.17 -16.05 8.00
C CYS A 116 15.96 -15.38 9.37
N GLU A 117 16.55 -14.20 9.59
CA GLU A 117 16.32 -13.48 10.86
C GLU A 117 14.86 -13.03 11.00
N LYS A 118 14.44 -12.91 12.25
CA LYS A 118 13.13 -12.39 12.63
C LYS A 118 12.99 -10.93 12.25
N THR A 119 11.75 -10.51 12.02
CA THR A 119 11.37 -9.11 11.93
C THR A 119 10.81 -8.65 13.27
N ALA A 120 11.03 -7.39 13.62
CA ALA A 120 10.40 -6.74 14.75
C ALA A 120 9.70 -5.46 14.31
N TYR A 121 8.87 -4.91 15.18
CA TYR A 121 8.42 -3.53 15.02
C TYR A 121 9.61 -2.61 15.24
N THR A 122 9.84 -1.67 14.32
CA THR A 122 10.85 -0.63 14.46
C THR A 122 10.19 0.72 14.18
N PRO A 123 10.24 1.67 15.14
CA PRO A 123 9.80 3.03 14.91
C PRO A 123 10.52 3.65 13.72
N SER A 124 9.78 4.36 12.88
CA SER A 124 10.34 5.07 11.74
C SER A 124 9.47 6.26 11.41
N ASN A 125 10.06 7.41 11.13
CA ASN A 125 9.33 8.57 10.67
C ASN A 125 8.76 8.31 9.27
N LEU A 126 7.44 8.19 9.17
CA LEU A 126 6.70 7.87 7.95
C LEU A 126 6.77 9.00 6.91
N THR A 127 7.05 10.25 7.30
CA THR A 127 7.28 11.36 6.36
C THR A 127 8.61 11.25 5.61
N LYS A 128 9.51 10.39 6.09
CA LYS A 128 10.86 10.19 5.52
C LYS A 128 11.03 8.87 4.79
N ASN A 129 9.94 8.11 4.57
CA ASN A 129 10.00 6.83 3.88
C ASN A 129 8.74 6.57 3.05
N HIS A 130 8.70 5.43 2.36
CA HIS A 130 7.65 5.09 1.40
C HIS A 130 6.55 4.17 1.97
N TRP A 131 6.54 3.92 3.28
CA TRP A 131 5.59 3.01 3.91
C TRP A 131 4.15 3.50 3.71
N LEU A 132 3.89 4.79 3.94
CA LEU A 132 2.53 5.33 3.76
C LEU A 132 2.07 5.25 2.31
N ALA A 133 2.95 5.47 1.33
CA ALA A 133 2.60 5.33 -0.09
C ALA A 133 2.17 3.89 -0.44
N GLY A 134 2.87 2.88 0.10
CA GLY A 134 2.48 1.48 -0.04
C GLY A 134 1.16 1.16 0.66
N PHE A 135 0.98 1.69 1.86
CA PHE A 135 -0.24 1.49 2.65
C PHE A 135 -1.47 2.11 1.98
N LEU A 136 -1.35 3.35 1.46
CA LEU A 136 -2.40 4.03 0.70
C LEU A 136 -2.74 3.33 -0.63
N GLN A 137 -1.78 2.65 -1.24
CA GLN A 137 -2.03 1.87 -2.46
C GLN A 137 -2.96 0.66 -2.21
N GLY A 138 -3.06 0.17 -0.97
CA GLY A 138 -4.03 -0.87 -0.59
C GLY A 138 -5.29 -0.29 0.06
N ASP A 139 -5.14 0.36 1.22
CA ASP A 139 -6.27 0.79 2.08
C ASP A 139 -6.66 2.28 1.90
N GLY A 140 -5.99 3.00 1.01
CA GLY A 140 -6.19 4.44 0.81
C GLY A 140 -7.27 4.77 -0.23
N SER A 141 -7.88 5.94 -0.09
CA SER A 141 -8.73 6.52 -1.13
C SER A 141 -8.54 8.03 -1.23
N PHE A 142 -8.36 8.53 -2.45
CA PHE A 142 -8.29 9.97 -2.71
C PHE A 142 -9.66 10.47 -3.18
N ASN A 143 -10.26 11.38 -2.42
CA ASN A 143 -11.63 11.83 -2.61
C ASN A 143 -11.63 13.31 -3.00
N ILE A 144 -12.27 13.63 -4.13
CA ILE A 144 -12.63 15.01 -4.49
C ILE A 144 -14.16 15.08 -4.44
N THR A 145 -14.70 15.88 -3.52
CA THR A 145 -16.14 16.06 -3.36
C THR A 145 -16.52 17.51 -3.61
N GLN A 146 -17.57 17.72 -4.42
CA GLN A 146 -18.11 19.04 -4.71
C GLN A 146 -19.45 19.23 -4.00
N HIS A 147 -19.62 20.36 -3.32
CA HIS A 147 -20.82 20.69 -2.57
C HIS A 147 -21.41 21.99 -3.10
N LYS A 148 -22.66 21.95 -3.55
CA LYS A 148 -23.44 23.16 -3.86
C LYS A 148 -24.15 23.62 -2.59
N ARG A 149 -23.82 24.82 -2.10
CA ARG A 149 -24.59 25.46 -1.03
C ARG A 149 -25.65 26.36 -1.65
N SER A 150 -26.88 26.31 -1.17
CA SER A 150 -28.02 27.09 -1.69
C SER A 150 -27.70 28.58 -1.88
N ASN A 151 -26.87 29.13 -0.99
CA ASN A 151 -26.58 30.57 -0.93
C ASN A 151 -25.21 30.93 -1.55
N LYS A 152 -24.55 30.01 -2.27
CA LYS A 152 -23.27 30.28 -2.94
C LYS A 152 -23.39 30.05 -4.44
N LEU A 153 -22.85 31.01 -5.21
CA LEU A 153 -22.79 30.94 -6.66
C LEU A 153 -21.83 29.84 -7.16
N PHE A 154 -20.78 29.54 -6.38
CA PHE A 154 -19.74 28.57 -6.74
C PHE A 154 -19.81 27.30 -5.90
N LEU A 155 -19.38 26.18 -6.50
CA LEU A 155 -19.21 24.90 -5.82
C LEU A 155 -18.06 24.97 -4.82
N GLU A 156 -18.28 24.44 -3.62
CA GLU A 156 -17.21 24.19 -2.66
C GLU A 156 -16.59 22.82 -2.97
N THR A 157 -15.31 22.80 -3.33
CA THR A 157 -14.56 21.56 -3.53
C THR A 157 -13.81 21.20 -2.26
N ARG A 158 -13.94 19.94 -1.83
CA ARG A 158 -13.16 19.36 -0.74
C ARG A 158 -12.31 18.23 -1.28
N ILE A 159 -11.06 18.19 -0.85
CA ILE A 159 -10.10 17.15 -1.22
C ILE A 159 -9.67 16.46 0.07
N ALA A 160 -9.65 15.14 0.08
CA ALA A 160 -9.25 14.36 1.25
C ALA A 160 -8.60 13.03 0.84
N VAL A 161 -7.52 12.66 1.53
CA VAL A 161 -7.06 11.27 1.56
C VAL A 161 -7.75 10.57 2.70
N LYS A 162 -8.46 9.48 2.41
CA LYS A 162 -9.11 8.65 3.43
C LYS A 162 -8.43 7.30 3.57
N ILE A 163 -8.34 6.82 4.81
CA ILE A 163 -7.86 5.48 5.13
C ILE A 163 -8.90 4.81 6.03
N ALA A 164 -9.34 3.62 5.65
CA ALA A 164 -10.21 2.78 6.46
C ALA A 164 -9.41 1.62 7.04
N GLN A 165 -9.32 1.51 8.37
CA GLN A 165 -8.56 0.43 9.02
C GLN A 165 -9.18 0.07 10.36
N LYS A 166 -9.19 -1.23 10.68
CA LYS A 166 -9.73 -1.75 11.93
C LYS A 166 -8.78 -1.53 13.11
N LEU A 167 -7.48 -1.53 12.85
CA LEU A 167 -6.45 -1.30 13.86
C LEU A 167 -6.20 0.18 14.10
N LYS A 168 -6.58 0.64 15.30
CA LYS A 168 -6.39 2.02 15.76
C LYS A 168 -4.91 2.43 15.82
N ASP A 169 -4.01 1.51 16.14
CA ASP A 169 -2.59 1.82 16.31
C ASP A 169 -1.94 2.29 15.00
N LEU A 170 -2.30 1.69 13.87
CA LEU A 170 -1.82 2.13 12.55
C LEU A 170 -2.34 3.51 12.20
N LEU A 171 -3.62 3.79 12.48
CA LEU A 171 -4.20 5.10 12.22
C LEU A 171 -3.58 6.18 13.13
N THR A 172 -3.32 5.84 14.40
CA THR A 172 -2.64 6.73 15.35
C THR A 172 -1.21 7.03 14.89
N LEU A 173 -0.49 6.01 14.39
CA LEU A 173 0.87 6.17 13.85
C LEU A 173 0.87 7.15 12.66
N ILE A 174 -0.04 6.97 11.70
CA ILE A 174 -0.16 7.87 10.55
C ILE A 174 -0.53 9.28 11.01
N GLN A 175 -1.45 9.40 11.97
CA GLN A 175 -1.84 10.71 12.53
C GLN A 175 -0.69 11.43 13.23
N THR A 176 0.15 10.70 13.95
CA THR A 176 1.29 11.28 14.66
C THR A 176 2.26 11.95 13.69
N ASP A 177 2.50 11.33 12.53
CA ASP A 177 3.49 11.81 11.56
C ASP A 177 2.93 12.80 10.53
N PHE A 178 1.64 12.69 10.16
CA PHE A 178 1.02 13.50 9.10
C PHE A 178 -0.08 14.45 9.58
N GLY A 179 -0.43 14.45 10.86
CA GLY A 179 -1.58 15.18 11.38
C GLY A 179 -2.90 14.56 10.91
N GLY A 180 -3.95 15.35 10.76
CA GLY A 180 -5.27 14.86 10.29
C GLY A 180 -6.28 14.59 11.40
N LYS A 181 -7.49 14.19 11.02
CA LYS A 181 -8.62 13.99 11.94
C LYS A 181 -9.12 12.55 11.93
N HIS A 182 -9.27 11.98 13.13
CA HIS A 182 -10.00 10.72 13.32
C HIS A 182 -11.51 10.98 13.31
N LEU A 183 -12.24 10.31 12.42
CA LEU A 183 -13.69 10.17 12.52
C LEU A 183 -14.02 8.70 12.80
N VAL A 184 -14.62 8.45 13.96
CA VAL A 184 -15.16 7.13 14.31
C VAL A 184 -16.57 7.07 13.75
N SER A 185 -16.81 6.19 12.77
CA SER A 185 -18.18 5.79 12.40
C SER A 185 -18.50 4.46 13.10
N ALA A 186 -19.79 4.17 13.30
CA ALA A 186 -20.26 3.01 14.05
C ALA A 186 -19.84 1.63 13.49
N ILE A 187 -19.20 1.58 12.31
CA ILE A 187 -18.83 0.33 11.61
C ILE A 187 -17.35 0.34 11.16
N GLU A 188 -16.74 1.51 10.91
CA GLU A 188 -15.33 1.65 10.50
C GLU A 188 -14.68 2.96 10.99
N GLN A 189 -13.37 2.96 11.24
CA GLN A 189 -12.59 4.16 11.52
C GLN A 189 -12.11 4.77 10.19
N ILE A 190 -12.51 6.00 9.91
CA ILE A 190 -12.12 6.73 8.70
C ILE A 190 -11.15 7.83 9.11
N PHE A 191 -9.94 7.77 8.58
CA PHE A 191 -8.92 8.77 8.79
C PHE A 191 -8.87 9.75 7.63
N PHE A 192 -8.67 11.04 7.90
CA PHE A 192 -8.51 12.08 6.88
C PHE A 192 -7.12 12.71 7.01
N ILE A 193 -6.33 12.66 5.94
CA ILE A 193 -5.15 13.53 5.72
C ILE A 193 -5.57 14.65 4.78
#